data_AF-A0A9E0H7X4-F1
#
_entry.id   AF-A0A9E0H7X4-F1
#
_cell.length_a   1.000
_cell.length_b   1.000
_cell.length_c   1.000
_cell.angle_alpha   90.00
_cell.angle_beta   90.00
_cell.angle_gamma   90.00
#
_symmetry.space_group_name_H-M   'P 1'
#
loop_
_entity.id
_entity.type
_entity.pdbx_description
1 polymer ?
#
loop_
_entity_poly.entity_id
_entity_poly.type
_entity_poly.pdbx_seq_one_letter_code
_entity_poly.pdbx_strand_id
1 'polypeptide(L)'
;MPVIERIAPGQWRSAPWGDDQGLSHEIARWDNAGVAPLARVSIAEIARAGAFTSMPGRRRCTVVLADGGGLRLAVDGVEHALGVGAALRYDGGATVTAALAGPARVWNLIAGDDLAWDVTVATAPIAASWPAGAVVLLALEAGQVTIDGVALEVAHEDTLIATSSLPIRLAVAGRAIVAHLAIAPAAPRGVAAVALAPQVVVELDGAAMTTVAGFHAELARGLGLPPWYGANLDALIDCLTCLDEPAAGMSTLHAPLGGTVVLAVARADAMPEALATALADAIAFVNFRRRERGQPAVVTLAAAR
;
A
#
# COMPACT_ATOMS: atom_id res chain seq x y z
N MET A 1 -13.11 8.36 9.76
CA MET A 1 -12.16 9.21 9.01
C MET A 1 -11.57 8.37 7.89
N PRO A 2 -11.33 8.95 6.70
CA PRO A 2 -10.70 8.24 5.60
C PRO A 2 -9.28 7.83 6.00
N VAL A 3 -8.82 6.68 5.51
CA VAL A 3 -7.40 6.33 5.51
C VAL A 3 -6.77 7.06 4.33
N ILE A 4 -5.74 7.87 4.59
CA ILE A 4 -5.06 8.68 3.57
C ILE A 4 -3.63 8.17 3.41
N GLU A 5 -3.25 7.84 2.19
CA GLU A 5 -1.91 7.47 1.78
C GLU A 5 -1.33 8.53 0.83
N ARG A 6 -0.02 8.78 0.92
CA ARG A 6 0.72 9.61 -0.03
C ARG A 6 1.76 8.76 -0.75
N ILE A 7 1.80 8.91 -2.08
CA ILE A 7 2.78 8.28 -2.95
C ILE A 7 3.47 9.39 -3.75
N ALA A 8 4.73 9.63 -3.43
CA ALA A 8 5.57 10.58 -4.15
C ALA A 8 6.17 9.96 -5.42
N PRO A 9 6.61 10.77 -6.42
CA PRO A 9 7.20 10.26 -7.66
C PRO A 9 8.35 9.26 -7.48
N GLY A 10 9.19 9.45 -6.47
CA GLY A 10 10.30 8.54 -6.16
C GLY A 10 9.88 7.15 -5.67
N GLN A 11 8.59 6.93 -5.40
CA GLN A 11 8.04 5.67 -4.90
C GLN A 11 7.35 4.84 -6.00
N TRP A 12 7.25 5.35 -7.23
CA TRP A 12 6.59 4.63 -8.32
C TRP A 12 7.39 3.41 -8.79
N ARG A 13 6.69 2.35 -9.20
CA ARG A 13 7.32 1.20 -9.89
C ARG A 13 7.45 1.51 -11.36
N SER A 14 8.69 1.65 -11.81
CA SER A 14 8.99 1.96 -13.20
C SER A 14 9.40 0.70 -13.95
N ALA A 15 8.82 0.47 -15.12
CA ALA A 15 9.23 -0.58 -16.03
C ALA A 15 9.22 -0.05 -17.48
N PRO A 16 10.20 -0.42 -18.31
CA PRO A 16 10.11 -0.19 -19.74
C PRO A 16 8.92 -0.97 -20.31
N TRP A 17 8.31 -0.44 -21.37
CA TRP A 17 7.24 -1.12 -22.08
C TRP A 17 7.42 -0.95 -23.59
N GLY A 18 7.22 -2.07 -24.31
CA GLY A 18 7.64 -2.19 -25.71
C GLY A 18 9.15 -2.16 -25.90
N ASP A 19 9.61 -2.49 -27.09
CA ASP A 19 11.02 -2.37 -27.49
C ASP A 19 11.34 -0.88 -27.69
N ASP A 20 11.75 -0.21 -26.61
CA ASP A 20 12.11 1.22 -26.56
C ASP A 20 10.97 2.21 -26.87
N GLN A 21 9.71 1.84 -26.62
CA GLN A 21 8.56 2.73 -26.82
C GLN A 21 8.34 3.72 -25.67
N GLY A 22 8.86 3.42 -24.47
CA GLY A 22 8.90 4.36 -23.35
C GLY A 22 8.96 3.69 -21.98
N LEU A 23 8.42 4.37 -20.97
CA LEU A 23 8.40 3.94 -19.58
C LEU A 23 6.97 3.96 -19.02
N SER A 24 6.65 3.00 -18.16
CA SER A 24 5.43 2.99 -17.36
C SER A 24 5.79 3.07 -15.88
N HIS A 25 5.23 4.05 -15.19
CA HIS A 25 5.32 4.28 -13.75
C HIS A 25 4.00 3.86 -13.10
N GLU A 26 3.94 2.66 -12.54
CA GLU A 26 2.82 2.22 -11.71
C GLU A 26 2.81 3.03 -10.39
N ILE A 27 1.70 3.74 -10.14
CA ILE A 27 1.50 4.55 -8.95
C ILE A 27 0.77 3.72 -7.89
N ALA A 28 -0.34 3.09 -8.27
CA ALA A 28 -1.15 2.28 -7.38
C ALA A 28 -1.92 1.20 -8.16
N ARG A 29 -2.19 0.07 -7.50
CA ARG A 29 -2.89 -1.06 -8.12
C ARG A 29 -3.84 -1.75 -7.15
N TRP A 30 -5.12 -1.77 -7.46
CA TRP A 30 -6.12 -2.51 -6.74
C TRP A 30 -6.22 -3.95 -7.28
N ASP A 31 -5.82 -4.97 -6.53
CA ASP A 31 -5.93 -6.38 -6.89
C ASP A 31 -7.28 -7.04 -6.49
N ASN A 32 -7.55 -8.25 -6.95
CA ASN A 32 -8.58 -9.12 -6.39
C ASN A 32 -7.94 -10.49 -6.17
N ALA A 33 -8.23 -11.16 -5.05
CA ALA A 33 -7.54 -12.39 -4.66
C ALA A 33 -7.65 -13.44 -5.78
N GLY A 34 -6.51 -13.81 -6.38
CA GLY A 34 -6.44 -14.83 -7.43
C GLY A 34 -7.01 -14.41 -8.81
N VAL A 35 -7.36 -13.15 -9.01
CA VAL A 35 -7.92 -12.63 -10.27
C VAL A 35 -7.07 -11.46 -10.77
N ALA A 36 -7.23 -11.11 -12.05
CA ALA A 36 -6.59 -9.94 -12.63
C ALA A 36 -6.95 -8.65 -11.82
N PRO A 37 -6.07 -7.64 -11.77
CA PRO A 37 -6.26 -6.48 -10.89
C PRO A 37 -7.60 -5.77 -11.09
N LEU A 38 -8.32 -5.36 -10.04
CA LEU A 38 -9.54 -4.54 -10.14
C LEU A 38 -9.28 -3.20 -10.85
N ALA A 39 -8.22 -2.50 -10.47
CA ALA A 39 -7.85 -1.23 -11.09
C ALA A 39 -6.34 -0.98 -10.99
N ARG A 40 -5.81 -0.13 -11.86
CA ARG A 40 -4.44 0.36 -11.81
C ARG A 40 -4.40 1.82 -12.23
N VAL A 41 -3.66 2.62 -11.48
CA VAL A 41 -3.30 3.97 -11.83
C VAL A 41 -1.80 4.03 -12.14
N SER A 42 -1.44 4.64 -13.27
CA SER A 42 -0.05 4.75 -13.70
C SER A 42 0.20 6.01 -14.52
N ILE A 43 1.44 6.47 -14.61
CA ILE A 43 1.88 7.43 -15.62
C ILE A 43 2.71 6.68 -16.67
N ALA A 44 2.49 6.98 -17.95
CA ALA A 44 3.29 6.46 -19.04
C ALA A 44 4.01 7.60 -19.75
N GLU A 45 5.30 7.42 -19.97
CA GLU A 45 6.12 8.23 -20.87
C GLU A 45 6.13 7.53 -22.22
N ILE A 46 5.69 8.24 -23.26
CA ILE A 46 5.58 7.75 -24.62
C ILE A 46 6.70 8.43 -25.41
N ALA A 47 7.77 7.68 -25.67
CA ALA A 47 8.94 8.20 -26.35
C ALA A 47 8.79 8.17 -27.88
N ARG A 48 8.06 7.16 -28.41
CA ARG A 48 7.92 6.92 -29.85
C ARG A 48 6.51 6.45 -30.20
N ALA A 49 6.14 6.66 -31.47
CA ALA A 49 4.88 6.16 -32.00
C ALA A 49 4.82 4.63 -31.91
N GLY A 50 3.65 4.09 -31.59
CA GLY A 50 3.53 2.67 -31.30
C GLY A 50 2.12 2.26 -30.86
N ALA A 51 1.90 0.95 -30.81
CA ALA A 51 0.66 0.39 -30.32
C ALA A 51 0.66 0.31 -28.80
N PHE A 52 -0.49 0.56 -28.17
CA PHE A 52 -0.68 0.23 -26.78
C PHE A 52 -1.02 -1.25 -26.64
N THR A 53 -0.67 -1.84 -25.50
CA THR A 53 -1.09 -3.21 -25.15
C THR A 53 -2.62 -3.27 -25.05
N SER A 54 -3.23 -4.20 -25.80
CA SER A 54 -4.65 -4.55 -25.67
C SER A 54 -4.88 -5.27 -24.35
N MET A 55 -5.95 -4.89 -23.65
CA MET A 55 -6.36 -5.42 -22.35
C MET A 55 -7.85 -5.76 -22.37
N PRO A 56 -8.26 -6.87 -22.99
CA PRO A 56 -9.67 -7.27 -23.05
C PRO A 56 -10.30 -7.41 -21.66
N GLY A 57 -11.58 -7.05 -21.54
CA GLY A 57 -12.32 -7.08 -20.27
C GLY A 57 -11.98 -5.92 -19.32
N ARG A 58 -11.40 -4.83 -19.86
CA ARG A 58 -11.00 -3.63 -19.12
C ARG A 58 -11.60 -2.38 -19.76
N ARG A 59 -11.76 -1.34 -18.94
CA ARG A 59 -12.00 0.04 -19.40
C ARG A 59 -10.82 0.93 -19.03
N ARG A 60 -10.49 1.86 -19.93
CA ARG A 60 -9.34 2.75 -19.78
C ARG A 60 -9.77 4.22 -19.82
N CYS A 61 -9.10 5.04 -19.02
CA CYS A 61 -9.11 6.49 -19.13
C CYS A 61 -7.66 6.97 -19.22
N THR A 62 -7.32 7.69 -20.29
CA THR A 62 -6.01 8.30 -20.48
C THR A 62 -6.16 9.81 -20.40
N VAL A 63 -5.42 10.46 -19.51
CA VAL A 63 -5.38 11.91 -19.36
C VAL A 63 -3.99 12.41 -19.77
N VAL A 64 -3.93 13.41 -20.64
CA VAL A 64 -2.66 13.94 -21.15
C VAL A 64 -2.02 14.89 -20.14
N LEU A 65 -0.79 14.59 -19.74
CA LEU A 65 0.04 15.44 -18.87
C LEU A 65 0.99 16.31 -19.69
N ALA A 66 1.55 15.75 -20.78
CA ALA A 66 2.35 16.43 -21.77
C ALA A 66 2.06 15.82 -23.15
N ASP A 67 1.78 16.64 -24.16
CA ASP A 67 1.37 16.16 -25.50
C ASP A 67 2.51 16.11 -26.53
N GLY A 68 3.72 16.53 -26.14
CA GLY A 68 4.88 16.56 -27.03
C GLY A 68 4.67 17.41 -28.30
N GLY A 69 3.74 18.38 -28.27
CA GLY A 69 3.39 19.20 -29.43
C GLY A 69 2.40 18.56 -30.40
N GLY A 70 1.78 17.42 -30.06
CA GLY A 70 0.68 16.86 -30.84
C GLY A 70 0.46 15.36 -30.68
N LEU A 71 0.07 14.92 -29.48
CA LEU A 71 -0.34 13.53 -29.24
C LEU A 71 -1.67 13.24 -29.95
N ARG A 72 -1.68 12.16 -30.74
CA ARG A 72 -2.89 11.58 -31.33
C ARG A 72 -2.99 10.11 -30.93
N LEU A 73 -4.18 9.70 -30.50
CA LEU A 73 -4.51 8.29 -30.28
C LEU A 73 -5.54 7.86 -31.31
N ALA A 74 -5.24 6.79 -32.06
CA ALA A 74 -6.24 6.12 -32.89
C ALA A 74 -6.80 4.93 -32.11
N VAL A 75 -8.11 4.93 -31.82
CA VAL A 75 -8.82 3.86 -31.10
C VAL A 75 -9.78 3.19 -32.07
N ASP A 76 -9.55 1.92 -32.38
CA ASP A 76 -10.29 1.16 -33.41
C ASP A 76 -10.39 1.92 -34.75
N GLY A 77 -9.32 2.63 -35.11
CA GLY A 77 -9.20 3.42 -36.34
C GLY A 77 -9.76 4.84 -36.25
N VAL A 78 -10.41 5.23 -35.16
CA VAL A 78 -10.89 6.61 -34.94
C VAL A 78 -9.79 7.45 -34.29
N GLU A 79 -9.33 8.49 -34.98
CA GLU A 79 -8.29 9.38 -34.47
C GLU A 79 -8.83 10.44 -33.50
N HIS A 80 -8.09 10.63 -32.40
CA HIS A 80 -8.34 11.66 -31.39
C HIS A 80 -7.07 12.50 -31.20
N ALA A 81 -7.14 13.79 -31.48
CA ALA A 81 -6.07 14.74 -31.12
C ALA A 81 -6.24 15.19 -29.67
N LEU A 82 -5.22 14.99 -28.85
CA LEU A 82 -5.30 15.18 -27.41
C LEU A 82 -4.24 16.18 -26.94
N GLY A 83 -4.69 17.34 -26.46
CA GLY A 83 -3.84 18.33 -25.79
C GLY A 83 -3.75 18.07 -24.28
N VAL A 84 -2.85 18.79 -23.61
CA VAL A 84 -2.69 18.72 -22.14
C VAL A 84 -4.03 18.92 -21.42
N GLY A 85 -4.34 18.02 -20.48
CA GLY A 85 -5.60 17.97 -19.72
C GLY A 85 -6.74 17.24 -20.42
N ALA A 86 -6.61 16.88 -21.70
CA ALA A 86 -7.63 16.08 -22.39
C ALA A 86 -7.70 14.67 -21.77
N ALA A 87 -8.92 14.19 -21.54
CA ALA A 87 -9.22 12.86 -21.03
C ALA A 87 -9.94 12.06 -22.11
N LEU A 88 -9.41 10.88 -22.46
CA LEU A 88 -10.03 9.95 -23.41
C LEU A 88 -10.39 8.65 -22.68
N ARG A 89 -11.68 8.28 -22.73
CA ARG A 89 -12.18 6.99 -22.23
C ARG A 89 -12.41 6.04 -23.40
N TYR A 90 -11.96 4.80 -23.26
CA TYR A 90 -12.06 3.79 -24.32
C TYR A 90 -12.06 2.36 -23.75
N ASP A 91 -12.51 1.42 -24.58
CA ASP A 91 -12.43 -0.01 -24.29
C ASP A 91 -10.95 -0.44 -24.22
N GLY A 92 -10.58 -1.17 -23.18
CA GLY A 92 -9.21 -1.63 -22.98
C GLY A 92 -8.77 -2.67 -23.99
N GLY A 93 -9.71 -3.44 -24.56
CA GLY A 93 -9.48 -4.40 -25.63
C GLY A 93 -9.32 -3.79 -27.01
N ALA A 94 -9.70 -2.52 -27.20
CA ALA A 94 -9.60 -1.81 -28.47
C ALA A 94 -8.16 -1.81 -29.03
N THR A 95 -8.06 -1.73 -30.36
CA THR A 95 -6.78 -1.52 -31.04
C THR A 95 -6.40 -0.05 -30.90
N VAL A 96 -5.36 0.24 -30.13
CA VAL A 96 -4.92 1.62 -29.86
C VAL A 96 -3.50 1.85 -30.36
N THR A 97 -3.31 2.90 -31.17
CA THR A 97 -1.98 3.37 -31.59
C THR A 97 -1.79 4.84 -31.26
N ALA A 98 -0.56 5.20 -30.89
CA ALA A 98 -0.16 6.56 -30.61
C ALA A 98 0.70 7.12 -31.74
N ALA A 99 0.39 8.34 -32.17
CA ALA A 99 1.25 9.18 -33.00
C ALA A 99 1.60 10.45 -32.22
N LEU A 100 2.84 10.93 -32.36
CA LEU A 100 3.36 12.06 -31.59
C LEU A 100 4.34 12.88 -32.42
N ALA A 101 4.35 14.20 -32.20
CA ALA A 101 5.36 15.11 -32.74
C ALA A 101 6.65 15.11 -31.90
N GLY A 102 6.54 14.78 -30.62
CA GLY A 102 7.63 14.65 -29.65
C GLY A 102 7.18 13.86 -28.42
N PRO A 103 8.07 13.55 -27.46
CA PRO A 103 7.74 12.73 -26.31
C PRO A 103 6.53 13.25 -25.53
N ALA A 104 5.63 12.35 -25.16
CA ALA A 104 4.40 12.66 -24.44
C ALA A 104 4.36 11.95 -23.08
N ARG A 105 3.58 12.50 -22.14
CA ARG A 105 3.30 11.88 -20.83
C ARG A 105 1.82 11.81 -20.62
N VAL A 106 1.33 10.66 -20.17
CA VAL A 106 -0.09 10.45 -19.90
C VAL A 106 -0.32 9.75 -18.57
N TRP A 107 -1.34 10.17 -17.84
CA TRP A 107 -1.86 9.46 -16.68
C TRP A 107 -2.94 8.47 -17.14
N ASN A 108 -2.92 7.25 -16.62
CA ASN A 108 -3.83 6.18 -16.99
C ASN A 108 -4.56 5.65 -15.76
N LEU A 109 -5.87 5.49 -15.90
CA LEU A 109 -6.67 4.57 -15.10
C LEU A 109 -7.06 3.39 -15.98
N ILE A 110 -6.81 2.19 -15.49
CA ILE A 110 -7.27 0.92 -16.10
C ILE A 110 -8.10 0.21 -15.05
N ALA A 111 -9.32 -0.17 -15.36
CA ALA A 111 -10.25 -0.81 -14.42
C ALA A 111 -10.95 -2.00 -15.07
N GLY A 112 -11.42 -2.94 -14.25
CA GLY A 112 -12.37 -3.98 -14.69
C GLY A 112 -13.68 -3.37 -15.20
N ASP A 113 -14.34 -4.10 -16.10
CA ASP A 113 -15.61 -3.66 -16.68
C ASP A 113 -16.74 -3.55 -15.66
N ASP A 114 -16.65 -4.35 -14.60
CA ASP A 114 -17.58 -4.41 -13.48
C ASP A 114 -17.36 -3.32 -12.42
N LEU A 115 -16.20 -2.67 -12.40
CA LEU A 115 -15.87 -1.66 -11.39
C LEU A 115 -16.42 -0.28 -11.79
N ALA A 116 -17.31 0.31 -10.99
CA ALA A 116 -17.71 1.70 -11.21
C ALA A 116 -16.57 2.69 -10.84
N TRP A 117 -16.31 3.65 -11.73
CA TRP A 117 -15.30 4.68 -11.53
C TRP A 117 -15.66 5.97 -12.28
N ASP A 118 -15.06 7.07 -11.85
CA ASP A 118 -15.09 8.35 -12.56
C ASP A 118 -13.73 9.06 -12.49
N VAL A 119 -13.43 9.90 -13.48
CA VAL A 119 -12.22 10.73 -13.53
C VAL A 119 -12.62 12.16 -13.84
N THR A 120 -12.20 13.08 -12.97
CA THR A 120 -12.36 14.52 -13.09
C THR A 120 -10.97 15.17 -13.24
N VAL A 121 -10.80 15.98 -14.28
CA VAL A 121 -9.59 16.81 -14.45
C VAL A 121 -9.92 18.23 -13.96
N ALA A 122 -9.35 18.61 -12.82
CA ALA A 122 -9.54 19.91 -12.22
C ALA A 122 -8.54 20.92 -12.80
N THR A 123 -9.05 21.91 -13.53
CA THR A 123 -8.25 23.02 -14.10
C THR A 123 -8.26 24.29 -13.25
N ALA A 124 -9.05 24.28 -12.17
CA ALA A 124 -9.26 25.37 -11.22
C ALA A 124 -9.55 24.76 -9.84
N PRO A 125 -9.56 25.55 -8.75
CA PRO A 125 -9.89 25.04 -7.42
C PRO A 125 -11.23 24.29 -7.41
N ILE A 126 -11.26 23.12 -6.78
CA ILE A 126 -12.46 22.31 -6.63
C ILE A 126 -12.68 21.95 -5.17
N ALA A 127 -13.94 21.90 -4.74
CA ALA A 127 -14.35 21.36 -3.45
C ALA A 127 -15.64 20.57 -3.66
N ALA A 128 -15.58 19.26 -3.44
CA ALA A 128 -16.72 18.38 -3.64
C ALA A 128 -16.71 17.19 -2.68
N SER A 129 -17.80 16.44 -2.68
CA SER A 129 -17.91 15.17 -1.97
C SER A 129 -17.95 14.03 -2.98
N TRP A 130 -17.09 13.05 -2.80
CA TRP A 130 -17.11 11.80 -3.56
C TRP A 130 -17.83 10.71 -2.77
N PRO A 131 -18.46 9.72 -3.43
CA PRO A 131 -19.05 8.58 -2.74
C PRO A 131 -18.02 7.79 -1.94
N ALA A 132 -18.52 6.89 -1.09
CA ALA A 132 -17.67 5.89 -0.44
C ALA A 132 -16.85 5.10 -1.48
N GLY A 133 -15.64 4.70 -1.10
CA GLY A 133 -14.69 4.01 -1.99
C GLY A 133 -13.27 4.55 -1.83
N ALA A 134 -12.53 4.56 -2.94
CA ALA A 134 -11.20 5.15 -3.03
C ALA A 134 -11.22 6.40 -3.91
N VAL A 135 -10.62 7.49 -3.44
CA VAL A 135 -10.38 8.72 -4.19
C VAL A 135 -8.88 8.88 -4.38
N VAL A 136 -8.43 8.88 -5.63
CA VAL A 136 -7.04 9.06 -6.04
C VAL A 136 -6.90 10.47 -6.60
N LEU A 137 -6.06 11.29 -5.98
CA LEU A 137 -5.70 12.62 -6.45
C LEU A 137 -4.26 12.62 -6.89
N LEU A 138 -3.99 12.99 -8.16
CA LEU A 138 -2.65 13.38 -8.62
C LEU A 138 -2.58 14.90 -8.64
N ALA A 139 -1.66 15.48 -7.86
CA ALA A 139 -1.40 16.92 -7.87
C ALA A 139 -0.65 17.32 -9.14
N LEU A 140 -1.18 18.25 -9.93
CA LEU A 140 -0.51 18.74 -11.14
C LEU A 140 0.39 19.96 -10.86
N GLU A 141 0.39 20.46 -9.63
CA GLU A 141 1.26 21.52 -9.13
C GLU A 141 1.36 21.41 -7.60
N ALA A 142 2.38 22.06 -7.02
CA ALA A 142 2.50 22.11 -5.57
C ALA A 142 1.42 23.00 -4.96
N GLY A 143 0.94 22.63 -3.77
CA GLY A 143 -0.07 23.39 -3.06
C GLY A 143 -0.73 22.59 -1.94
N GLN A 144 -1.92 23.03 -1.54
CA GLN A 144 -2.66 22.44 -0.43
C GLN A 144 -3.88 21.65 -0.92
N VAL A 145 -4.07 20.48 -0.34
CA VAL A 145 -5.25 19.62 -0.49
C VAL A 145 -5.88 19.42 0.89
N THR A 146 -7.20 19.50 0.97
CA THR A 146 -7.95 19.17 2.20
C THR A 146 -8.80 17.92 1.98
N ILE A 147 -8.67 16.93 2.86
CA ILE A 147 -9.47 15.69 2.84
C ILE A 147 -10.17 15.54 4.19
N ASP A 148 -11.50 15.59 4.19
CA ASP A 148 -12.35 15.55 5.39
C ASP A 148 -11.88 16.48 6.53
N GLY A 149 -11.39 17.67 6.17
CA GLY A 149 -10.90 18.69 7.10
C GLY A 149 -9.41 18.57 7.47
N VAL A 150 -8.72 17.52 7.02
CA VAL A 150 -7.27 17.38 7.16
C VAL A 150 -6.58 18.10 6.00
N ALA A 151 -5.84 19.16 6.30
CA ALA A 151 -5.02 19.87 5.32
C ALA A 151 -3.66 19.18 5.12
N LEU A 152 -3.27 19.00 3.86
CA LEU A 152 -2.06 18.30 3.42
C LEU A 152 -1.35 19.15 2.37
N GLU A 153 -0.07 19.39 2.57
CA GLU A 153 0.80 19.99 1.54
C GLU A 153 1.27 18.89 0.57
N VAL A 154 1.10 19.17 -0.73
CA VAL A 154 1.49 18.31 -1.84
C VAL A 154 2.47 19.03 -2.76
N ALA A 155 3.43 18.30 -3.29
CA ALA A 155 4.31 18.70 -4.37
C ALA A 155 3.70 18.27 -5.72
N HIS A 156 4.31 18.75 -6.80
CA HIS A 156 3.96 18.30 -8.15
C HIS A 156 4.10 16.77 -8.28
N GLU A 157 3.08 16.14 -8.82
CA GLU A 157 2.94 14.69 -9.04
C GLU A 157 2.93 13.83 -7.76
N ASP A 158 2.77 14.43 -6.58
CA ASP A 158 2.32 13.66 -5.43
C ASP A 158 0.93 13.09 -5.71
N THR A 159 0.75 11.83 -5.34
CA THR A 159 -0.55 11.18 -5.35
C THR A 159 -1.06 11.00 -3.92
N LEU A 160 -2.27 11.47 -3.65
CA LEU A 160 -3.00 11.16 -2.42
C LEU A 160 -4.08 10.12 -2.72
N ILE A 161 -4.16 9.07 -1.90
CA ILE A 161 -5.22 8.06 -1.98
C ILE A 161 -6.00 8.07 -0.68
N ALA A 162 -7.24 8.52 -0.72
CA ALA A 162 -8.16 8.51 0.41
C ALA A 162 -9.18 7.37 0.25
N THR A 163 -9.29 6.50 1.24
CA THR A 163 -10.21 5.36 1.23
C THR A 163 -11.17 5.42 2.42
N SER A 164 -12.47 5.26 2.18
CA SER A 164 -13.50 5.37 3.22
C SER A 164 -14.78 4.58 2.87
N SER A 165 -15.46 4.05 3.90
CA SER A 165 -16.83 3.51 3.80
C SER A 165 -17.91 4.59 3.81
N LEU A 166 -17.52 5.84 4.05
CA LEU A 166 -18.39 7.02 4.00
C LEU A 166 -17.95 7.95 2.85
N PRO A 167 -18.81 8.85 2.38
CA PRO A 167 -18.42 9.88 1.42
C PRO A 167 -17.20 10.67 1.89
N ILE A 168 -16.30 11.00 0.96
CA ILE A 168 -15.04 11.71 1.20
C ILE A 168 -15.19 13.14 0.69
N ARG A 169 -15.04 14.13 1.56
CA ARG A 169 -14.95 15.54 1.14
C ARG A 169 -13.51 15.86 0.79
N LEU A 170 -13.30 16.36 -0.42
CA LEU A 170 -11.98 16.74 -0.92
C LEU A 170 -12.05 18.16 -1.48
N ALA A 171 -11.08 18.98 -1.10
CA ALA A 171 -10.85 20.29 -1.68
C ALA A 171 -9.40 20.41 -2.17
N VAL A 172 -9.22 20.98 -3.34
CA VAL A 172 -7.94 21.17 -4.01
C VAL A 172 -7.83 22.62 -4.42
N ALA A 173 -6.78 23.31 -3.98
CA ALA A 173 -6.58 24.72 -4.32
C ALA A 173 -6.03 24.93 -5.75
N GLY A 174 -5.36 23.93 -6.31
CA GLY A 174 -4.73 23.99 -7.63
C GLY A 174 -5.30 22.97 -8.62
N ARG A 175 -4.54 22.74 -9.68
CA ARG A 175 -4.85 21.74 -10.71
C ARG A 175 -4.54 20.33 -10.22
N ALA A 176 -5.44 19.40 -10.53
CA ALA A 176 -5.30 17.99 -10.17
C ALA A 176 -6.07 17.07 -11.11
N ILE A 177 -5.71 15.80 -11.11
CA ILE A 177 -6.56 14.72 -11.62
C ILE A 177 -7.15 14.02 -10.40
N VAL A 178 -8.47 13.89 -10.35
CA VAL A 178 -9.18 13.18 -9.29
C VAL A 178 -9.93 12.01 -9.89
N ALA A 179 -9.63 10.80 -9.44
CA ALA A 179 -10.34 9.59 -9.82
C ALA A 179 -11.04 8.98 -8.61
N HIS A 180 -12.30 8.62 -8.77
CA HIS A 180 -13.05 7.84 -7.78
C HIS A 180 -13.21 6.41 -8.28
N LEU A 181 -13.00 5.45 -7.38
CA LEU A 181 -13.19 4.02 -7.60
C LEU A 181 -14.17 3.49 -6.56
N ALA A 182 -15.26 2.86 -6.98
CA ALA A 182 -16.25 2.24 -6.11
C ALA A 182 -15.74 0.87 -5.57
N ILE A 183 -14.63 0.91 -4.84
CA ILE A 183 -13.99 -0.27 -4.25
C ILE A 183 -14.30 -0.28 -2.76
N ALA A 184 -14.65 -1.44 -2.20
CA ALA A 184 -14.83 -1.58 -0.76
C ALA A 184 -13.56 -1.14 -0.02
N PRO A 185 -13.67 -0.43 1.12
CA PRO A 185 -12.52 -0.06 1.94
C PRO A 185 -11.90 -1.31 2.56
N ALA A 186 -10.97 -1.93 1.83
CA ALA A 186 -10.13 -3.02 2.30
C ALA A 186 -8.71 -2.86 1.70
N ALA A 187 -7.78 -2.58 2.61
CA ALA A 187 -6.31 -2.46 2.54
C ALA A 187 -5.67 -1.69 1.34
N PRO A 188 -4.78 -0.71 1.62
CA PRO A 188 -4.01 0.01 0.59
C PRO A 188 -3.08 -0.93 -0.20
N ARG A 189 -2.78 -0.57 -1.46
CA ARG A 189 -2.07 -1.44 -2.41
C ARG A 189 -1.01 -0.72 -3.26
N GLY A 190 0.24 -1.21 -3.14
CA GLY A 190 1.43 -1.10 -4.04
C GLY A 190 2.01 0.31 -4.23
N VAL A 191 3.26 0.66 -3.89
CA VAL A 191 4.57 -0.01 -4.02
C VAL A 191 5.41 0.22 -2.76
N ALA A 192 5.90 -0.87 -2.15
CA ALA A 192 6.73 -0.84 -0.94
C ALA A 192 6.17 0.02 0.20
N ALA A 193 4.88 -0.14 0.52
CA ALA A 193 4.62 -0.43 1.92
C ALA A 193 5.47 -1.66 2.24
N VAL A 194 6.36 -1.57 3.23
CA VAL A 194 6.63 -2.75 4.04
C VAL A 194 5.23 -3.21 4.44
N ALA A 195 4.67 -4.20 3.73
CA ALA A 195 3.51 -4.90 4.23
C ALA A 195 3.94 -5.22 5.65
N LEU A 196 3.23 -4.71 6.66
CA LEU A 196 3.43 -5.22 7.99
C LEU A 196 3.22 -6.71 7.81
N ALA A 197 4.34 -7.45 7.90
CA ALA A 197 4.38 -8.88 7.76
C ALA A 197 3.19 -9.41 8.56
N PRO A 198 2.33 -10.29 8.00
CA PRO A 198 1.07 -10.64 8.63
C PRO A 198 1.30 -10.92 10.12
N GLN A 199 0.51 -10.28 10.98
CA GLN A 199 0.78 -10.26 12.42
C GLN A 199 -0.25 -11.09 13.16
N VAL A 200 0.23 -11.88 14.12
CA VAL A 200 -0.61 -12.40 15.19
C VAL A 200 -0.26 -11.63 16.46
N VAL A 201 -1.26 -11.11 17.15
CA VAL A 201 -1.06 -10.36 18.40
C VAL A 201 -1.33 -11.28 19.58
N VAL A 202 -0.38 -11.31 20.51
CA VAL A 202 -0.48 -11.97 21.80
C VAL A 202 -0.64 -10.90 22.86
N GLU A 203 -1.82 -10.84 23.46
CA GLU A 203 -2.10 -9.96 24.58
C GLU A 203 -1.52 -10.56 25.87
N LEU A 204 -0.59 -9.81 26.47
CA LEU A 204 0.09 -10.09 27.72
C LEU A 204 -0.26 -9.01 28.74
N ASP A 205 -0.33 -9.42 30.00
CA ASP A 205 -0.63 -8.53 31.11
C ASP A 205 0.61 -8.19 31.94
N GLY A 206 1.13 -6.98 31.79
CA GLY A 206 2.29 -6.49 32.52
C GLY A 206 2.12 -6.52 34.04
N ALA A 207 0.89 -6.41 34.55
CA ALA A 207 0.61 -6.54 35.99
C ALA A 207 0.78 -7.97 36.52
N ALA A 208 0.73 -8.99 35.65
CA ALA A 208 1.04 -10.38 36.00
C ALA A 208 2.55 -10.67 35.92
N MET A 209 3.34 -9.77 35.32
CA MET A 209 4.77 -9.94 35.04
C MET A 209 5.67 -9.17 36.03
N THR A 210 5.26 -9.08 37.29
CA THR A 210 5.97 -8.32 38.33
C THR A 210 7.07 -9.11 39.06
N THR A 211 7.12 -10.42 38.82
CA THR A 211 8.14 -11.33 39.36
C THR A 211 8.70 -12.20 38.24
N VAL A 212 9.88 -12.79 38.41
CA VAL A 212 10.47 -13.71 37.42
C VAL A 212 9.52 -14.88 37.11
N ALA A 213 8.87 -15.44 38.13
CA ALA A 213 7.91 -16.53 37.94
C ALA A 213 6.66 -16.07 37.17
N GLY A 214 6.09 -14.91 37.51
CA GLY A 214 4.94 -14.34 36.80
C GLY A 214 5.26 -13.97 35.35
N PHE A 215 6.46 -13.44 35.10
CA PHE A 215 6.99 -13.13 33.78
C PHE A 215 6.97 -14.35 32.86
N HIS A 216 7.57 -15.46 33.31
CA HIS A 216 7.61 -16.69 32.53
C HIS A 216 6.24 -17.38 32.42
N ALA A 217 5.41 -17.32 33.45
CA ALA A 217 4.07 -17.89 33.43
C ALA A 217 3.16 -17.18 32.41
N GLU A 218 3.20 -15.85 32.36
CA GLU A 218 2.38 -15.06 31.45
C GLU A 218 2.82 -15.24 29.99
N LEU A 219 4.13 -15.28 29.73
CA LEU A 219 4.66 -15.62 28.40
C LEU A 219 4.29 -17.04 27.98
N ALA A 220 4.40 -18.02 28.89
CA ALA A 220 4.01 -19.40 28.61
C ALA A 220 2.52 -19.52 28.25
N ARG A 221 1.66 -18.81 28.98
CA ARG A 221 0.22 -18.74 28.71
C ARG A 221 -0.08 -18.09 27.36
N GLY A 222 0.52 -16.93 27.09
CA GLY A 222 0.24 -16.14 25.89
C GLY A 222 0.73 -16.80 24.60
N LEU A 223 1.92 -17.41 24.64
CA LEU A 223 2.52 -18.08 23.49
C LEU A 223 2.07 -19.54 23.36
N GLY A 224 1.51 -20.13 24.42
CA GLY A 224 1.24 -21.56 24.47
C GLY A 224 2.53 -22.38 24.40
N LEU A 225 3.48 -22.03 25.28
CA LEU A 225 4.75 -22.73 25.40
C LEU A 225 4.56 -24.16 25.94
N PRO A 226 5.44 -25.11 25.57
CA PRO A 226 5.26 -26.50 25.94
C PRO A 226 5.36 -26.74 27.45
N PRO A 227 4.79 -27.84 27.98
CA PRO A 227 4.82 -28.15 29.42
C PRO A 227 6.23 -28.30 30.01
N TRP A 228 7.23 -28.56 29.17
CA TRP A 228 8.64 -28.70 29.55
C TRP A 228 9.45 -27.40 29.39
N TYR A 229 8.78 -26.26 29.18
CA TYR A 229 9.40 -24.94 29.13
C TYR A 229 10.18 -24.63 30.43
N GLY A 230 11.48 -24.35 30.29
CA GLY A 230 12.41 -24.23 31.43
C GLY A 230 12.34 -22.94 32.26
N ALA A 231 11.40 -22.03 31.96
CA ALA A 231 11.16 -20.77 32.69
C ALA A 231 12.44 -19.95 32.96
N ASN A 232 13.30 -19.83 31.94
CA ASN A 232 14.49 -19.00 31.92
C ASN A 232 14.65 -18.33 30.55
N LEU A 233 15.59 -17.37 30.42
CA LEU A 233 15.77 -16.59 29.19
C LEU A 233 16.28 -17.43 28.02
N ASP A 234 17.17 -18.40 28.25
CA ASP A 234 17.67 -19.27 27.17
C ASP A 234 16.53 -20.11 26.58
N ALA A 235 15.71 -20.72 27.44
CA ALA A 235 14.52 -21.45 27.03
C ALA A 235 13.50 -20.56 26.32
N LEU A 236 13.36 -19.29 26.74
CA LEU A 236 12.48 -18.32 26.09
C LEU A 236 12.97 -18.01 24.67
N ILE A 237 14.25 -17.69 24.53
CA ILE A 237 14.90 -17.38 23.25
C ILE A 237 14.74 -18.55 22.26
N ASP A 238 14.90 -19.78 22.74
CA ASP A 238 14.72 -20.96 21.89
C ASP A 238 13.27 -21.11 21.42
N CYS A 239 12.29 -20.90 22.30
CA CYS A 239 10.89 -20.92 21.91
C CYS A 239 10.54 -19.82 20.89
N LEU A 240 10.98 -18.59 21.16
CA LEU A 240 10.71 -17.43 20.31
C LEU A 240 11.36 -17.55 18.92
N THR A 241 12.51 -18.23 18.81
CA THR A 241 13.19 -18.40 17.52
C THR A 241 12.37 -19.23 16.54
N CYS A 242 11.64 -20.23 17.05
CA CYS A 242 10.87 -21.19 16.25
C CYS A 242 9.40 -20.77 16.03
N LEU A 243 9.06 -19.49 16.24
CA LEU A 243 7.66 -19.04 16.13
C LEU A 243 7.07 -19.18 14.72
N ASP A 244 7.86 -19.32 13.67
CA ASP A 244 7.39 -19.62 12.30
C ASP A 244 7.61 -21.09 11.88
N GLU A 245 7.99 -21.97 12.82
CA GLU A 245 8.23 -23.39 12.58
C GLU A 245 7.29 -24.26 13.43
N PRO A 246 6.03 -24.48 13.01
CA PRO A 246 5.06 -25.29 13.76
C PRO A 246 5.53 -26.71 14.07
N ALA A 247 6.34 -27.29 13.18
CA ALA A 247 6.89 -28.63 13.35
C ALA A 247 7.87 -28.75 14.53
N ALA A 248 8.45 -27.64 15.01
CA ALA A 248 9.39 -27.65 16.14
C ALA A 248 8.70 -27.92 17.49
N GLY A 249 7.37 -27.72 17.59
CA GLY A 249 6.61 -27.97 18.82
C GLY A 249 6.98 -27.06 20.00
N MET A 250 7.65 -25.94 19.72
CA MET A 250 8.17 -24.99 20.74
C MET A 250 7.12 -23.98 21.22
N SER A 251 5.96 -23.94 20.58
CA SER A 251 4.85 -23.01 20.84
C SER A 251 3.60 -23.58 20.15
N THR A 252 2.41 -23.34 20.67
CA THR A 252 1.15 -23.61 19.94
C THR A 252 0.69 -22.40 19.11
N LEU A 253 1.28 -21.24 19.37
CA LEU A 253 1.06 -20.01 18.61
C LEU A 253 2.22 -19.78 17.64
N HIS A 254 1.89 -19.45 16.39
CA HIS A 254 2.89 -19.28 15.34
C HIS A 254 2.67 -17.98 14.58
N ALA A 255 3.79 -17.39 14.15
CA ALA A 255 3.77 -16.36 13.12
C ALA A 255 3.12 -16.94 11.86
N PRO A 256 2.24 -16.18 11.18
CA PRO A 256 1.74 -16.60 9.87
C PRO A 256 2.90 -16.62 8.85
N LEU A 257 2.69 -17.28 7.71
CA LEU A 257 3.73 -17.44 6.69
C LEU A 257 4.30 -16.07 6.25
N GLY A 258 5.61 -15.86 6.47
CA GLY A 258 6.28 -14.58 6.20
C GLY A 258 5.87 -13.42 7.13
N GLY A 259 5.27 -13.75 8.29
CA GLY A 259 4.70 -12.85 9.27
C GLY A 259 5.49 -12.71 10.56
N THR A 260 4.90 -12.03 11.55
CA THR A 260 5.47 -11.85 12.88
C THR A 260 4.45 -12.11 14.00
N VAL A 261 4.95 -12.45 15.18
CA VAL A 261 4.20 -12.42 16.44
C VAL A 261 4.44 -11.07 17.12
N VAL A 262 3.38 -10.38 17.50
CA VAL A 262 3.44 -9.15 18.31
C VAL A 262 3.13 -9.51 19.75
N LEU A 263 4.06 -9.27 20.66
CA LEU A 263 3.80 -9.32 22.09
C LEU A 263 3.23 -7.96 22.52
N ALA A 264 1.91 -7.88 22.65
CA ALA A 264 1.22 -6.68 23.11
C ALA A 264 1.13 -6.73 24.65
N VAL A 265 1.95 -5.93 25.33
CA VAL A 265 1.96 -5.88 26.80
C VAL A 265 1.07 -4.71 27.24
N ALA A 266 -0.11 -5.04 27.75
CA ALA A 266 -0.96 -4.09 28.46
C ALA A 266 -0.40 -3.81 29.85
N ARG A 267 -0.59 -2.60 30.40
CA ARG A 267 -0.09 -2.21 31.73
C ARG A 267 1.41 -2.46 31.89
N ALA A 268 2.18 -2.13 30.86
CA ALA A 268 3.62 -2.35 30.85
C ALA A 268 4.34 -1.53 31.94
N ASP A 269 3.73 -0.44 32.40
CA ASP A 269 4.17 0.38 33.53
C ASP A 269 4.19 -0.36 34.87
N ALA A 270 3.40 -1.43 35.02
CA ALA A 270 3.41 -2.28 36.21
C ALA A 270 4.64 -3.21 36.28
N MET A 271 5.35 -3.41 35.16
CA MET A 271 6.52 -4.30 35.12
C MET A 271 7.76 -3.65 35.76
N PRO A 272 8.55 -4.39 36.55
CA PRO A 272 9.90 -3.97 36.91
C PRO A 272 10.76 -3.71 35.68
N GLU A 273 11.53 -2.63 35.68
CA GLU A 273 12.41 -2.22 34.57
C GLU A 273 13.33 -3.35 34.11
N ALA A 274 13.89 -4.11 35.07
CA ALA A 274 14.75 -5.26 34.78
C ALA A 274 14.06 -6.35 33.93
N LEU A 275 12.76 -6.61 34.16
CA LEU A 275 11.99 -7.61 33.41
C LEU A 275 11.54 -7.08 32.04
N ALA A 276 11.21 -5.79 31.95
CA ALA A 276 10.90 -5.14 30.68
C ALA A 276 12.13 -5.14 29.75
N THR A 277 13.30 -4.79 30.28
CA THR A 277 14.58 -4.84 29.55
C THR A 277 14.92 -6.28 29.15
N ALA A 278 14.78 -7.25 30.05
CA ALA A 278 15.04 -8.66 29.72
C ALA A 278 14.16 -9.18 28.56
N LEU A 279 12.89 -8.78 28.50
CA LEU A 279 12.00 -9.12 27.38
C LEU A 279 12.45 -8.47 26.07
N ALA A 280 12.76 -7.16 26.10
CA ALA A 280 13.22 -6.43 24.94
C ALA A 280 14.53 -7.01 24.38
N ASP A 281 15.49 -7.32 25.26
CA ASP A 281 16.78 -7.91 24.90
C ASP A 281 16.62 -9.31 24.32
N ALA A 282 15.75 -10.15 24.89
CA ALA A 282 15.46 -11.48 24.35
C ALA A 282 14.87 -11.40 22.92
N ILE A 283 13.92 -10.49 22.69
CA ILE A 283 13.32 -10.26 21.36
C ILE A 283 14.37 -9.75 20.37
N ALA A 284 15.20 -8.79 20.78
CA ALA A 284 16.28 -8.25 19.95
C ALA A 284 17.28 -9.35 19.57
N PHE A 285 17.68 -10.18 20.54
CA PHE A 285 18.62 -11.29 20.33
C PHE A 285 18.06 -12.36 19.39
N VAL A 286 16.79 -12.74 19.53
CA VAL A 286 16.09 -13.66 18.61
C VAL A 286 16.13 -13.12 17.19
N ASN A 287 15.73 -11.87 16.97
CA ASN A 287 15.72 -11.29 15.62
C ASN A 287 17.13 -11.13 15.04
N PHE A 288 18.14 -10.83 15.87
CA PHE A 288 19.54 -10.79 15.48
C PHE A 288 20.03 -12.17 15.00
N ARG A 289 19.86 -13.24 15.80
CA ARG A 289 20.33 -14.60 15.41
C ARG A 289 19.62 -15.14 14.17
N ARG A 290 18.36 -14.75 13.94
CA ARG A 290 17.63 -15.12 12.72
C ARG A 290 18.19 -14.42 11.48
N ARG A 291 18.52 -13.13 11.59
CA ARG A 291 19.16 -12.39 10.51
C ARG A 291 20.53 -12.96 10.12
N GLU A 292 21.33 -13.39 11.08
CA GLU A 292 22.61 -14.07 10.82
C GLU A 292 22.44 -15.37 10.01
N ARG A 293 21.25 -15.98 10.05
CA ARG A 293 20.88 -17.19 9.29
C ARG A 293 20.13 -16.87 7.99
N GLY A 294 20.04 -15.61 7.59
CA GLY A 294 19.29 -15.17 6.41
C GLY A 294 17.77 -15.25 6.56
N GLN A 295 17.26 -15.38 7.78
CA GLN A 295 15.83 -15.46 8.08
C GLN A 295 15.28 -14.09 8.51
N PRO A 296 13.98 -13.80 8.25
CA PRO A 296 13.36 -12.56 8.70
C PRO A 296 13.19 -12.52 10.22
N ALA A 297 12.96 -11.31 10.76
CA ALA A 297 12.50 -11.13 12.13
C ALA A 297 11.11 -11.77 12.31
N VAL A 298 10.82 -12.31 13.49
CA VAL A 298 9.61 -13.12 13.72
C VAL A 298 8.82 -12.71 14.94
N VAL A 299 9.40 -11.92 15.82
CA VAL A 299 8.74 -11.44 17.03
C VAL A 299 9.01 -9.95 17.22
N THR A 300 8.03 -9.22 17.69
CA THR A 300 8.15 -7.79 18.02
C THR A 300 7.42 -7.47 19.31
N LEU A 301 7.76 -6.36 19.94
CA LEU A 301 7.15 -5.89 21.19
C LEU A 301 6.29 -4.66 20.90
N ALA A 302 5.07 -4.65 21.41
CA ALA A 302 4.21 -3.48 21.49
C ALA A 302 3.85 -3.26 22.97
N ALA A 303 4.43 -2.23 23.60
CA ALA A 303 4.14 -1.91 24.99
C ALA A 303 3.21 -0.70 25.06
N ALA A 304 2.01 -0.89 25.63
CA ALA A 304 1.10 0.21 25.94
C ALA A 304 1.38 0.69 27.37
N ARG A 305 1.63 2.00 27.49
CA ARG A 305 1.72 2.70 28.78
C ARG A 305 0.34 3.09 29.27
#